data_AF-A0A7C6AMD6-F1
#
_entry.id   AF-A0A7C6AMD6-F1
#
_cell.length_a   1.000
_cell.length_b   1.000
_cell.length_c   1.000
_cell.angle_alpha   90.00
_cell.angle_beta   90.00
_cell.angle_gamma   90.00
#
_symmetry.space_group_name_H-M   'P 1'
#
loop_
_entity.id
_entity.type
_entity.pdbx_description
1 polymer ?
#
loop_
_entity_poly.entity_id
_entity_poly.type
_entity_poly.pdbx_seq_one_letter_code
_entity_poly.pdbx_strand_id
1 'polypeptide(L)'
;MRAFLFLSVMVLFNLEAFNQAKLMIKWDKQEYLFYQSKDLKKLPLSIENANDDIKKSLVDVKNHVSNLKKVILDKKDDGCHLNGIFVFKKNPDVKDFKEILEQLNLQEFYVNDKKILTKTLITEEEAHNKAIGFEYKDQVFNTTFNDTSRIEYYDFQIYYAKTKLVYMYGKNYPKYLYDGYVAKYTELLDKQEKAREEFLKRTKKQ
;
A
#
# COMPACT_ATOMS: atom_id res chain seq x y z
N MET A 1 -42.43 36.20 -18.97
CA MET A 1 -41.08 35.78 -19.38
C MET A 1 -40.33 35.38 -18.12
N ARG A 2 -40.19 34.06 -17.86
CA ARG A 2 -39.57 33.52 -16.64
C ARG A 2 -38.07 33.30 -16.93
N ALA A 3 -37.21 34.10 -16.32
CA ALA A 3 -35.77 33.88 -16.35
C ALA A 3 -35.41 32.92 -15.21
N PHE A 4 -35.08 31.69 -15.57
CA PHE A 4 -34.43 30.72 -14.69
C PHE A 4 -33.00 31.21 -14.41
N LEU A 5 -32.77 31.76 -13.21
CA LEU A 5 -31.43 31.93 -12.69
C LEU A 5 -30.97 30.57 -12.17
N PHE A 6 -30.13 29.92 -12.97
CA PHE A 6 -29.38 28.74 -12.58
C PHE A 6 -28.51 29.08 -11.36
N LEU A 7 -28.92 28.60 -10.20
CA LEU A 7 -28.07 28.46 -9.03
C LEU A 7 -26.98 27.45 -9.41
N SER A 8 -25.83 27.96 -9.84
CA SER A 8 -24.60 27.17 -9.93
C SER A 8 -24.17 26.87 -8.50
N VAL A 9 -24.64 25.73 -7.99
CA VAL A 9 -24.08 25.12 -6.79
C VAL A 9 -22.62 24.80 -7.12
N MET A 10 -21.72 25.70 -6.73
CA MET A 10 -20.32 25.37 -6.54
C MET A 10 -20.28 24.19 -5.59
N VAL A 11 -20.08 22.99 -6.13
CA VAL A 11 -19.56 21.86 -5.37
C VAL A 11 -18.11 22.21 -5.06
N LEU A 12 -17.94 23.05 -4.04
CA LEU A 12 -16.72 23.15 -3.28
C LEU A 12 -16.55 21.78 -2.62
N PHE A 13 -15.80 20.91 -3.28
CA PHE A 13 -15.16 19.80 -2.61
C PHE A 13 -14.22 20.40 -1.57
N ASN A 14 -14.73 20.62 -0.36
CA ASN A 14 -13.90 20.54 0.83
C ASN A 14 -13.35 19.12 0.87
N LEU A 15 -12.23 18.90 0.16
CA LEU A 15 -11.27 17.88 0.55
C LEU A 15 -10.69 18.36 1.88
N GLU A 16 -11.47 18.20 2.95
CA GLU A 16 -10.84 17.81 4.21
C GLU A 16 -10.03 16.57 3.86
N ALA A 17 -8.72 16.63 4.11
CA ALA A 17 -7.88 15.47 4.05
C ALA A 17 -8.47 14.46 5.04
N PHE A 18 -9.39 13.61 4.57
CA PHE A 18 -9.87 12.47 5.33
C PHE A 18 -8.61 11.71 5.70
N ASN A 19 -8.26 11.74 6.99
CA ASN A 19 -7.12 11.01 7.49
C ASN A 19 -7.48 9.55 7.31
N GLN A 20 -7.00 8.94 6.23
CA GLN A 20 -7.34 7.57 5.87
C GLN A 20 -6.93 6.69 7.04
N ALA A 21 -7.82 5.79 7.47
CA ALA A 21 -7.55 4.90 8.57
C ALA A 21 -6.25 4.12 8.34
N LYS A 22 -5.43 3.98 9.39
CA LYS A 22 -4.14 3.31 9.30
C LYS A 22 -4.13 2.08 10.19
N LEU A 23 -3.99 0.91 9.57
CA LEU A 23 -3.80 -0.33 10.30
C LEU A 23 -2.34 -0.47 10.72
N MET A 24 -2.12 -0.57 12.02
CA MET A 24 -0.85 -0.73 12.69
C MET A 24 -0.78 -2.11 13.33
N ILE A 25 0.31 -2.84 13.07
CA ILE A 25 0.61 -4.15 13.64
C ILE A 25 1.95 -4.07 14.34
N LYS A 26 1.98 -4.46 15.62
CA LYS A 26 3.23 -4.71 16.34
C LYS A 26 3.58 -6.19 16.22
N TRP A 27 4.81 -6.46 15.81
CA TRP A 27 5.28 -7.81 15.52
C TRP A 27 6.69 -8.02 16.05
N ASP A 28 6.79 -8.62 17.24
CA ASP A 28 8.05 -8.77 17.97
C ASP A 28 8.76 -10.10 17.67
N LYS A 29 8.37 -10.82 16.61
CA LYS A 29 8.99 -12.10 16.23
C LYS A 29 10.04 -11.89 15.14
N GLN A 30 11.01 -12.81 15.09
CA GLN A 30 12.06 -12.83 14.05
C GLN A 30 11.53 -13.23 12.67
N GLU A 31 10.46 -14.03 12.63
CA GLU A 31 9.82 -14.50 11.41
C GLU A 31 9.04 -13.36 10.73
N TYR A 32 8.96 -13.39 9.40
CA TYR A 32 8.04 -12.49 8.67
C TYR A 32 6.59 -12.96 8.79
N LEU A 33 5.69 -12.04 9.17
CA LEU A 33 4.32 -12.30 9.63
C LEU A 33 3.52 -13.32 8.79
N PHE A 34 3.55 -13.20 7.45
CA PHE A 34 2.79 -14.08 6.53
C PHE A 34 3.65 -15.03 5.68
N TYR A 35 4.96 -15.10 5.90
CA TYR A 35 5.87 -15.91 5.08
C TYR A 35 6.55 -17.04 5.86
N GLN A 36 6.82 -16.80 7.15
CA GLN A 36 7.61 -17.72 7.96
C GLN A 36 6.93 -18.11 9.27
N SER A 37 5.86 -17.40 9.66
CA SER A 37 5.09 -17.76 10.85
C SER A 37 4.34 -19.06 10.66
N LYS A 38 4.59 -20.05 11.52
CA LYS A 38 3.96 -21.38 11.42
C LYS A 38 2.61 -21.52 12.15
N ASP A 39 2.32 -20.66 13.13
CA ASP A 39 1.13 -20.79 13.98
C ASP A 39 0.50 -19.43 14.37
N LEU A 40 0.31 -18.54 13.41
CA LEU A 40 -0.38 -17.27 13.66
C LEU A 40 -1.90 -17.49 13.78
N LYS A 41 -2.37 -17.75 15.01
CA LYS A 41 -3.81 -17.86 15.30
C LYS A 41 -4.45 -16.54 15.75
N LYS A 42 -3.64 -15.60 16.23
CA LYS A 42 -4.09 -14.30 16.74
C LYS A 42 -3.11 -13.23 16.30
N LEU A 43 -3.64 -12.14 15.76
CA LEU A 43 -2.86 -10.99 15.33
C LEU A 43 -3.41 -9.73 15.99
N PRO A 44 -2.70 -9.16 16.98
CA PRO A 44 -3.03 -7.86 17.54
C PRO A 44 -2.99 -6.78 16.45
N LEU A 45 -3.91 -5.83 16.54
CA LEU A 45 -4.02 -4.70 15.63
C LEU A 45 -4.37 -3.42 16.39
N SER A 46 -3.97 -2.29 15.83
CA SER A 46 -4.45 -0.97 16.17
C SER A 46 -4.83 -0.25 14.87
N ILE A 47 -5.95 0.45 14.83
CA ILE A 47 -6.33 1.31 13.72
C ILE A 47 -6.39 2.75 14.19
N GLU A 48 -5.54 3.60 13.60
CA GLU A 48 -5.60 5.05 13.81
C GLU A 48 -6.64 5.68 12.87
N ASN A 49 -7.29 6.75 13.32
CA ASN A 49 -8.32 7.48 12.57
C ASN A 49 -9.49 6.57 12.12
N ALA A 50 -9.87 5.64 12.99
CA ALA A 50 -11.00 4.74 12.74
C ALA A 50 -12.33 5.51 12.79
N ASN A 51 -12.94 5.74 11.62
CA ASN A 51 -14.31 6.26 11.53
C ASN A 51 -15.34 5.12 11.73
N ASP A 52 -16.62 5.48 11.78
CA ASP A 52 -17.71 4.52 12.01
C ASP A 52 -17.82 3.46 10.89
N ASP A 53 -17.52 3.84 9.65
CA ASP A 53 -17.50 2.91 8.52
C ASP A 53 -16.43 1.84 8.69
N ILE A 54 -15.21 2.22 9.08
CA ILE A 54 -14.12 1.28 9.36
C ILE A 54 -14.45 0.38 10.56
N LYS A 55 -15.03 0.94 11.63
CA LYS A 55 -15.46 0.16 12.80
C LYS A 55 -16.48 -0.92 12.40
N LYS A 56 -17.48 -0.56 11.59
CA LYS A 56 -18.49 -1.50 11.09
C LYS A 56 -17.87 -2.55 10.17
N SER A 57 -17.07 -2.13 9.18
CA SER A 57 -16.38 -3.03 8.26
C SER A 57 -15.45 -4.01 9.00
N LEU A 58 -14.80 -3.57 10.07
CA LEU A 58 -13.92 -4.42 10.88
C LEU A 58 -14.69 -5.51 11.66
N VAL A 59 -15.91 -5.24 12.10
CA VAL A 59 -16.78 -6.27 12.72
C VAL A 59 -17.30 -7.24 11.66
N ASP A 60 -17.61 -6.73 10.47
CA ASP A 60 -18.23 -7.48 9.37
C ASP A 60 -17.23 -8.27 8.50
N VAL A 61 -15.93 -7.96 8.57
CA VAL A 61 -14.89 -8.61 7.74
C VAL A 61 -14.83 -10.13 7.94
N LYS A 62 -15.18 -10.63 9.14
CA LYS A 62 -15.26 -12.08 9.42
C LYS A 62 -16.31 -12.82 8.58
N ASN A 63 -17.30 -12.09 8.07
CA ASN A 63 -18.36 -12.68 7.23
C ASN A 63 -17.90 -12.79 5.76
N HIS A 64 -16.82 -12.10 5.38
CA HIS A 64 -16.29 -12.04 4.02
C HIS A 64 -14.99 -12.83 3.87
N VAL A 65 -14.19 -12.94 4.92
CA VAL A 65 -12.89 -13.63 4.90
C VAL A 65 -13.02 -15.01 5.54
N SER A 66 -12.91 -16.07 4.71
CA SER A 66 -13.20 -17.44 5.12
C SER A 66 -12.34 -17.94 6.28
N ASN A 67 -11.06 -17.55 6.32
CA ASN A 67 -10.11 -17.96 7.36
C ASN A 67 -10.20 -17.10 8.65
N LEU A 68 -10.92 -15.97 8.63
CA LEU A 68 -11.10 -15.15 9.81
C LEU A 68 -12.25 -15.72 10.67
N LYS A 69 -11.97 -16.08 11.92
CA LYS A 69 -12.98 -16.62 12.86
C LYS A 69 -13.81 -15.49 13.46
N LYS A 70 -13.13 -14.45 13.95
CA LYS A 70 -13.75 -13.27 14.57
C LYS A 70 -12.72 -12.16 14.72
N VAL A 71 -13.22 -10.95 14.93
CA VAL A 71 -12.44 -9.82 15.45
C VAL A 71 -12.88 -9.55 16.88
N ILE A 72 -11.92 -9.37 17.78
CA ILE A 72 -12.17 -8.94 19.17
C ILE A 72 -11.70 -7.50 19.26
N LEU A 73 -12.60 -6.57 19.57
CA LEU A 73 -12.27 -5.17 19.78
C LEU A 73 -12.19 -4.88 21.27
N ASP A 74 -11.22 -4.05 21.65
CA ASP A 74 -11.12 -3.57 23.02
C ASP A 74 -12.27 -2.63 23.33
N LYS A 75 -12.77 -2.67 24.57
CA LYS A 75 -13.90 -1.83 25.01
C LYS A 75 -13.53 -0.34 25.14
N LYS A 76 -12.23 -0.03 25.14
CA LYS A 76 -11.72 1.33 25.25
C LYS A 76 -11.56 1.89 23.84
N ASP A 77 -12.61 2.57 23.38
CA ASP A 77 -12.55 3.44 22.22
C ASP A 77 -12.22 4.85 22.73
N ASP A 78 -11.01 5.32 22.45
CA ASP A 78 -10.61 6.70 22.80
C ASP A 78 -11.00 7.71 21.71
N GLY A 79 -11.73 7.26 20.67
CA GLY A 79 -12.17 8.06 19.52
C GLY A 79 -11.09 8.26 18.46
N CYS A 80 -9.82 7.95 18.74
CA CYS A 80 -8.69 8.13 17.82
C CYS A 80 -8.05 6.80 17.41
N HIS A 81 -8.09 5.80 18.29
CA HIS A 81 -7.46 4.50 18.15
C HIS A 81 -8.47 3.38 18.43
N LEU A 82 -8.58 2.46 17.47
CA LEU A 82 -9.35 1.24 17.65
C LEU A 82 -8.38 0.06 17.79
N ASN A 83 -8.30 -0.50 19.00
CA ASN A 83 -7.46 -1.66 19.29
C ASN A 83 -8.26 -2.96 19.20
N GLY A 84 -7.60 -4.03 18.78
CA GLY A 84 -8.23 -5.34 18.72
C GLY A 84 -7.30 -6.49 18.36
N ILE A 85 -7.91 -7.63 18.06
CA ILE A 85 -7.24 -8.86 17.70
C ILE A 85 -8.02 -9.55 16.58
N PHE A 86 -7.35 -9.82 15.45
CA PHE A 86 -7.83 -10.79 14.47
C PHE A 86 -7.61 -12.20 15.01
N VAL A 87 -8.65 -13.04 15.00
CA VAL A 87 -8.55 -14.45 15.39
C VAL A 87 -8.80 -15.32 14.16
N PHE A 88 -7.81 -16.10 13.75
CA PHE A 88 -7.88 -16.96 12.56
C PHE A 88 -8.28 -18.39 12.88
N LYS A 89 -8.89 -19.08 11.91
CA LYS A 89 -9.25 -20.51 12.02
C LYS A 89 -8.00 -21.37 11.84
N LYS A 90 -7.22 -21.11 10.78
CA LYS A 90 -5.89 -21.68 10.49
C LYS A 90 -4.85 -20.56 10.37
N ASN A 91 -3.56 -20.92 10.26
CA ASN A 91 -2.51 -19.94 9.99
C ASN A 91 -2.88 -19.18 8.68
N PRO A 92 -3.00 -17.84 8.69
CA PRO A 92 -3.35 -17.08 7.51
C PRO A 92 -2.18 -17.04 6.52
N ASP A 93 -2.51 -17.12 5.24
CA ASP A 93 -1.58 -16.81 4.17
C ASP A 93 -1.69 -15.33 3.73
N VAL A 94 -0.84 -14.95 2.78
CA VAL A 94 -0.80 -13.61 2.17
C VAL A 94 -2.17 -13.23 1.60
N LYS A 95 -2.87 -14.17 0.96
CA LYS A 95 -4.16 -13.93 0.31
C LYS A 95 -5.25 -13.66 1.34
N ASP A 96 -5.33 -14.48 2.38
CA ASP A 96 -6.28 -14.31 3.49
C ASP A 96 -6.17 -12.89 4.09
N PHE A 97 -4.94 -12.41 4.31
CA PHE A 97 -4.73 -11.08 4.88
C PHE A 97 -5.00 -9.95 3.89
N LYS A 98 -4.67 -10.15 2.61
CA LYS A 98 -5.00 -9.19 1.56
C LYS A 98 -6.51 -8.99 1.43
N GLU A 99 -7.30 -10.05 1.51
CA GLU A 99 -8.77 -9.97 1.53
C GLU A 99 -9.27 -9.11 2.71
N ILE A 100 -8.66 -9.24 3.90
CA ILE A 100 -8.98 -8.37 5.06
C ILE A 100 -8.73 -6.90 4.71
N LEU A 101 -7.55 -6.58 4.17
CA LEU A 101 -7.18 -5.19 3.83
C LEU A 101 -8.10 -4.59 2.77
N GLU A 102 -8.48 -5.38 1.75
CA GLU A 102 -9.39 -4.98 0.68
C GLU A 102 -10.81 -4.72 1.22
N GLN A 103 -11.33 -5.58 2.10
CA GLN A 103 -12.63 -5.37 2.76
C GLN A 103 -12.67 -4.12 3.65
N LEU A 104 -11.51 -3.76 4.24
CA LEU A 104 -11.36 -2.54 5.02
C LEU A 104 -11.05 -1.31 4.15
N ASN A 105 -10.95 -1.46 2.82
CA ASN A 105 -10.55 -0.41 1.89
C ASN A 105 -9.21 0.27 2.27
N LEU A 106 -8.28 -0.53 2.79
CA LEU A 106 -6.95 -0.06 3.19
C LEU A 106 -5.97 -0.26 2.04
N GLN A 107 -5.41 0.83 1.54
CA GLN A 107 -4.38 0.79 0.49
C GLN A 107 -2.97 0.52 1.04
N GLU A 108 -2.81 0.72 2.35
CA GLU A 108 -1.57 0.55 3.09
C GLU A 108 -1.84 0.12 4.53
N PHE A 109 -0.83 -0.50 5.12
CA PHE A 109 -0.79 -0.84 6.53
C PHE A 109 0.66 -0.76 7.02
N TYR A 110 0.87 -0.89 8.32
CA TYR A 110 2.17 -0.71 8.95
C TYR A 110 2.48 -1.89 9.85
N VAL A 111 3.71 -2.38 9.77
CA VAL A 111 4.26 -3.41 10.67
C VAL A 111 5.51 -2.84 11.30
N ASN A 112 5.53 -2.68 12.63
CA ASN A 112 6.63 -2.01 13.35
C ASN A 112 7.02 -0.65 12.73
N ASP A 113 6.01 0.18 12.46
CA ASP A 113 6.12 1.50 11.82
C ASP A 113 6.68 1.50 10.39
N LYS A 114 6.84 0.32 9.77
CA LYS A 114 7.23 0.19 8.36
C LYS A 114 5.99 0.07 7.50
N LYS A 115 5.86 1.00 6.56
CA LYS A 115 4.77 1.06 5.59
C LYS A 115 4.84 -0.11 4.62
N ILE A 116 3.72 -0.77 4.42
CA ILE A 116 3.50 -1.80 3.40
C ILE A 116 2.27 -1.40 2.59
N LEU A 117 2.40 -1.38 1.27
CA LEU A 117 1.25 -1.15 0.39
C LEU A 117 0.49 -2.46 0.20
N THR A 118 -0.83 -2.43 0.31
CA THR A 118 -1.70 -3.60 0.12
C THR A 118 -1.46 -4.24 -1.26
N LYS A 119 -1.26 -3.42 -2.31
CA LYS A 119 -0.95 -3.91 -3.67
C LYS A 119 0.39 -4.67 -3.77
N THR A 120 1.29 -4.43 -2.82
CA THR A 120 2.61 -5.07 -2.79
C THR A 120 2.64 -6.31 -1.92
N LEU A 121 1.56 -6.66 -1.20
CA LEU A 121 1.46 -7.89 -0.43
C LEU A 121 1.14 -9.06 -1.39
N ILE A 122 2.17 -9.84 -1.72
CA ILE A 122 2.13 -10.95 -2.69
C ILE A 122 2.94 -12.14 -2.15
N THR A 123 2.76 -13.32 -2.72
CA THR A 123 3.55 -14.50 -2.37
C THR A 123 5.02 -14.37 -2.84
N GLU A 124 5.93 -15.16 -2.27
CA GLU A 124 7.33 -15.19 -2.73
C GLU A 124 7.45 -15.65 -4.19
N GLU A 125 6.58 -16.55 -4.64
CA GLU A 125 6.52 -17.00 -6.03
C GLU A 125 6.10 -15.86 -6.97
N GLU A 126 5.04 -15.11 -6.61
CA GLU A 126 4.61 -13.94 -7.38
C GLU A 126 5.70 -12.86 -7.44
N ALA A 127 6.43 -12.64 -6.34
CA ALA A 127 7.56 -11.74 -6.31
C ALA A 127 8.66 -12.22 -7.26
N HIS A 128 9.04 -13.49 -7.20
CA HIS A 128 10.05 -14.07 -8.09
C HIS A 128 9.67 -13.91 -9.57
N ASN A 129 8.41 -14.18 -9.93
CA ASN A 129 7.90 -14.00 -11.29
C ASN A 129 7.96 -12.55 -11.76
N LYS A 130 7.70 -11.57 -10.88
CA LYS A 130 7.90 -10.14 -11.20
C LYS A 130 9.36 -9.78 -11.45
N ALA A 131 10.31 -10.46 -10.80
CA ALA A 131 11.74 -10.20 -10.97
C ALA A 131 12.27 -10.71 -12.32
N ILE A 132 11.81 -11.87 -12.79
CA ILE A 132 12.28 -12.50 -14.03
C ILE A 132 11.94 -11.66 -15.28
N GLY A 133 10.80 -10.96 -15.26
CA GLY A 133 10.32 -10.19 -16.42
C GLY A 133 11.06 -8.88 -16.71
N PHE A 134 12.15 -8.56 -15.99
CA PHE A 134 12.86 -7.30 -16.16
C PHE A 134 14.22 -7.48 -16.84
N GLU A 135 14.37 -6.84 -18.00
CA GLU A 135 15.65 -6.74 -18.70
C GLU A 135 16.49 -5.61 -18.12
N TYR A 136 17.65 -5.98 -17.55
CA TYR A 136 18.66 -5.01 -17.17
C TYR A 136 19.29 -4.41 -18.41
N LYS A 137 19.36 -3.08 -18.47
CA LYS A 137 20.08 -2.34 -19.51
C LYS A 137 21.29 -1.73 -18.85
N ASP A 138 22.47 -2.05 -19.36
CA ASP A 138 23.67 -1.31 -18.96
C ASP A 138 23.52 0.14 -19.39
N GLN A 139 23.35 1.03 -18.41
CA GLN A 139 23.29 2.47 -18.64
C GLN A 139 24.60 3.09 -18.16
N VAL A 140 25.36 3.65 -19.11
CA VAL A 140 26.52 4.48 -18.79
C VAL A 140 26.01 5.79 -18.20
N PHE A 141 26.62 6.24 -17.10
CA PHE A 141 26.26 7.51 -16.47
C PHE A 141 26.31 8.67 -17.47
N ASN A 142 25.22 9.44 -17.55
CA ASN A 142 25.12 10.63 -18.39
C ASN A 142 24.57 11.79 -17.56
N THR A 143 25.19 12.97 -17.68
CA THR A 143 24.76 14.17 -16.96
C THR A 143 23.34 14.61 -17.33
N THR A 144 22.85 14.26 -18.51
CA THR A 144 21.45 14.53 -18.92
C THR A 144 20.43 13.83 -18.03
N PHE A 145 20.79 12.74 -17.37
CA PHE A 145 19.91 12.02 -16.44
C PHE A 145 19.66 12.77 -15.12
N ASN A 146 20.36 13.89 -14.90
CA ASN A 146 20.16 14.78 -13.74
C ASN A 146 19.38 16.05 -14.09
N ASP A 147 19.02 16.25 -15.36
CA ASP A 147 18.32 17.45 -15.84
C ASP A 147 16.80 17.22 -15.89
N THR A 148 16.07 17.76 -14.91
CA THR A 148 14.60 17.60 -14.79
C THR A 148 13.80 18.22 -15.95
N SER A 149 14.43 19.02 -16.81
CA SER A 149 13.82 19.57 -18.01
C SER A 149 13.85 18.60 -19.21
N ARG A 150 14.44 17.42 -19.04
CA ARG A 150 14.61 16.41 -20.08
C ARG A 150 13.81 15.16 -19.78
N ILE A 151 13.35 14.47 -20.84
CA ILE A 151 12.60 13.21 -20.68
C ILE A 151 13.49 12.11 -20.09
N GLU A 152 14.78 12.15 -20.42
CA GLU A 152 15.80 11.19 -20.02
C GLU A 152 16.00 11.13 -18.50
N TYR A 153 15.79 12.24 -17.78
CA TYR A 153 15.77 12.24 -16.32
C TYR A 153 14.68 11.31 -15.79
N TYR A 154 13.44 11.46 -16.28
CA TYR A 154 12.31 10.65 -15.81
C TYR A 154 12.46 9.19 -16.23
N ASP A 155 12.92 8.92 -17.46
CA ASP A 155 13.20 7.56 -17.93
C ASP A 155 14.26 6.87 -17.06
N PHE A 156 15.32 7.59 -16.67
CA PHE A 156 16.34 7.08 -15.76
C PHE A 156 15.77 6.80 -14.36
N GLN A 157 15.01 7.73 -13.78
CA GLN A 157 14.43 7.53 -12.44
C GLN A 157 13.44 6.35 -12.39
N ILE A 158 12.65 6.17 -13.45
CA ILE A 158 11.78 4.99 -13.63
C ILE A 158 12.63 3.71 -13.71
N TYR A 159 13.66 3.70 -14.56
CA TYR A 159 14.56 2.56 -14.70
C TYR A 159 15.25 2.19 -13.38
N TYR A 160 15.73 3.19 -12.65
CA TYR A 160 16.33 3.03 -11.32
C TYR A 160 15.35 2.41 -10.32
N ALA A 161 14.12 2.94 -10.22
CA ALA A 161 13.11 2.41 -9.33
C ALA A 161 12.74 0.95 -9.67
N LYS A 162 12.55 0.65 -10.96
CA LYS A 162 12.27 -0.72 -11.44
C LYS A 162 13.42 -1.68 -11.09
N THR A 163 14.65 -1.27 -11.33
CA THR A 163 15.85 -2.07 -11.00
C THR A 163 15.92 -2.39 -9.50
N LYS A 164 15.65 -1.41 -8.64
CA LYS A 164 15.62 -1.63 -7.18
C LYS A 164 14.51 -2.59 -6.77
N LEU A 165 13.32 -2.46 -7.34
CA LEU A 165 12.20 -3.39 -7.07
C LEU A 165 12.54 -4.81 -7.51
N VAL A 166 13.11 -5.00 -8.70
CA VAL A 166 13.50 -6.31 -9.24
C VAL A 166 14.52 -7.00 -8.33
N TYR A 167 15.52 -6.25 -7.84
CA TYR A 167 16.48 -6.77 -6.88
C TYR A 167 15.79 -7.25 -5.58
N MET A 168 14.82 -6.49 -5.07
CA MET A 168 14.09 -6.84 -3.86
C MET A 168 13.24 -8.08 -4.06
N TYR A 169 12.51 -8.14 -5.18
CA TYR A 169 11.67 -9.27 -5.58
C TYR A 169 12.47 -10.56 -5.82
N GLY A 170 13.67 -10.45 -6.40
CA GLY A 170 14.49 -11.60 -6.77
C GLY A 170 15.39 -12.19 -5.68
N LYS A 171 15.62 -11.48 -4.57
CA LYS A 171 16.56 -11.95 -3.51
C LYS A 171 15.90 -12.38 -2.21
N ASN A 172 15.24 -11.45 -1.51
CA ASN A 172 14.67 -11.69 -0.18
C ASN A 172 13.50 -10.74 0.01
N TYR A 173 12.46 -10.99 -0.77
CA TYR A 173 11.30 -10.13 -0.84
C TYR A 173 10.62 -9.90 0.53
N PRO A 174 10.40 -10.93 1.39
CA PRO A 174 9.81 -10.71 2.71
C PRO A 174 10.59 -9.69 3.53
N LYS A 175 11.92 -9.79 3.58
CA LYS A 175 12.76 -8.79 4.25
C LYS A 175 12.49 -7.37 3.77
N TYR A 176 12.59 -7.15 2.46
CA TYR A 176 12.45 -5.80 1.90
C TYR A 176 11.01 -5.26 1.99
N LEU A 177 10.02 -6.14 2.03
CA LEU A 177 8.62 -5.80 2.29
C LEU A 177 8.47 -5.25 3.71
N TYR A 178 8.89 -6.00 4.73
CA TYR A 178 8.75 -5.60 6.13
C TYR A 178 9.74 -4.50 6.56
N ASP A 179 10.82 -4.28 5.82
CA ASP A 179 11.70 -3.11 6.00
C ASP A 179 11.10 -1.82 5.39
N GLY A 180 10.01 -1.92 4.62
CA GLY A 180 9.34 -0.81 3.94
C GLY A 180 9.99 -0.34 2.64
N TYR A 181 11.04 -1.04 2.17
CA TYR A 181 11.73 -0.69 0.93
C TYR A 181 10.86 -0.93 -0.31
N VAL A 182 10.08 -2.01 -0.33
CA VAL A 182 9.18 -2.30 -1.47
C VAL A 182 8.16 -1.18 -1.64
N ALA A 183 7.56 -0.70 -0.55
CA ALA A 183 6.64 0.44 -0.56
C ALA A 183 7.34 1.70 -1.09
N LYS A 184 8.49 2.07 -0.52
CA LYS A 184 9.28 3.24 -0.92
C LYS A 184 9.57 3.29 -2.42
N TYR A 185 10.05 2.19 -3.01
CA TYR A 185 10.42 2.17 -4.43
C TYR A 185 9.22 2.01 -5.36
N THR A 186 8.13 1.43 -4.89
CA THR A 186 6.86 1.38 -5.63
C THR A 186 6.24 2.78 -5.74
N GLU A 187 6.21 3.54 -4.65
CA GLU A 187 5.73 4.93 -4.67
C GLU A 187 6.65 5.84 -5.49
N LEU A 188 7.96 5.64 -5.42
CA LEU A 188 8.91 6.33 -6.28
C LEU A 188 8.59 6.05 -7.75
N LEU A 189 8.37 4.79 -8.12
CA LEU A 189 8.01 4.42 -9.50
C LEU A 189 6.72 5.12 -9.94
N ASP A 190 5.64 5.00 -9.16
CA ASP A 190 4.35 5.62 -9.47
C ASP A 190 4.48 7.16 -9.63
N LYS A 191 5.29 7.80 -8.76
CA LYS A 191 5.56 9.23 -8.82
C LYS A 191 6.28 9.62 -10.10
N GLN A 192 7.30 8.86 -10.51
CA GLN A 192 8.10 9.19 -11.69
C GLN A 192 7.35 8.90 -12.99
N GLU A 193 6.54 7.84 -13.04
CA GLU A 193 5.66 7.56 -14.18
C GLU A 193 4.64 8.69 -14.39
N LYS A 194 4.00 9.18 -13.31
CA LYS A 194 3.11 10.36 -13.38
C LYS A 194 3.85 11.63 -13.82
N ALA A 195 5.00 11.92 -13.23
CA ALA A 195 5.78 13.10 -13.58
C ALA A 195 6.22 13.09 -15.06
N ARG A 196 6.60 11.92 -15.57
CA ARG A 196 6.91 11.72 -16.99
C ARG A 196 5.72 12.00 -17.89
N GLU A 197 4.54 11.48 -17.56
CA GLU A 197 3.31 11.74 -18.33
C GLU A 197 2.96 13.23 -18.36
N GLU A 198 3.08 13.92 -17.23
CA GLU A 198 2.87 15.36 -17.15
C GLU A 198 3.87 16.14 -17.99
N PHE A 199 5.16 15.76 -17.96
CA PHE A 199 6.19 16.36 -18.79
C PHE A 199 5.82 16.25 -20.28
N LEU A 200 5.47 15.05 -20.76
CA LEU A 200 5.07 14.82 -22.15
C LEU A 200 3.81 15.60 -22.55
N LYS A 201 2.86 15.80 -21.62
CA LYS A 201 1.67 16.63 -21.88
C LYS A 201 2.01 18.12 -22.02
N ARG A 202 2.99 18.62 -21.26
CA ARG A 202 3.44 20.02 -21.33
C ARG A 202 4.23 20.30 -22.62
N THR A 203 5.13 19.40 -23.00
CA THR A 203 5.97 19.58 -24.20
C THR A 203 5.20 19.42 -25.51
N LYS A 204 4.11 18.63 -25.54
CA LYS A 204 3.21 18.54 -26.71
C LYS A 204 2.35 19.78 -26.96
N LYS A 205 2.24 20.69 -25.98
CA LYS A 205 1.44 21.93 -26.07
C LYS A 205 2.28 23.14 -26.50
N GLN A 206 3.59 22.99 -26.65
CA GLN A 206 4.50 23.98 -27.20
C GLN A 206 4.74 23.69 -28.68
#